data_AF-A0A9C6XC01-F1
#
_entry.id   AF-A0A9C6XC01-F1
#
_cell.length_a   1.000
_cell.length_b   1.000
_cell.length_c   1.000
_cell.angle_alpha   90.00
_cell.angle_beta   90.00
_cell.angle_gamma   90.00
#
_symmetry.space_group_name_H-M   'P 1'
#
loop_
_entity.id
_entity.type
_entity.pdbx_description
1 polymer ?
#
loop_
_entity_poly.entity_id
_entity_poly.type
_entity_poly.pdbx_seq_one_letter_code
_entity_poly.pdbx_strand_id
1 'polypeptide(L)'
;MLRQLLVLLPLLACVAAAANPYCKICKEHPMCKYTAKPGAACKNYVAPRVSSSDKALIVRLHNEYRNKVALGKETRGKGNPQPSASNMRKMSWDNELATIAQRWADQCTFEHSTCMNTRDGTVAGQCLLSGGIAPGQVTPDWKTAVKMWYDEVAARDGSQNTKPFKADGTFMDVGHYTQLAWAKTYAVGCGYSTYRAGSGNKPDTQLVVCNYKPSGNVVGEVVYEGGAPASKCPKGTKRDSTYKGLCA
;
A
#
# COMPACT_ATOMS: atom_id res chain seq x y z
N MET A 1 53.67 50.39 -11.73
CA MET A 1 52.83 49.53 -10.86
C MET A 1 51.70 48.94 -11.71
N LEU A 2 51.90 47.77 -12.29
CA LEU A 2 50.90 47.11 -13.15
C LEU A 2 50.07 46.14 -12.28
N ARG A 3 48.79 46.46 -12.06
CA ARG A 3 47.84 45.58 -11.34
C ARG A 3 47.51 44.36 -12.19
N GLN A 4 47.92 43.17 -11.76
CA GLN A 4 47.42 41.91 -12.30
C GLN A 4 45.94 41.75 -11.93
N LEU A 5 45.04 41.74 -12.92
CA LEU A 5 43.68 41.27 -12.74
C LEU A 5 43.67 39.73 -12.72
N LEU A 6 43.51 39.14 -11.54
CA LEU A 6 43.11 37.74 -11.42
C LEU A 6 41.64 37.61 -11.87
N VAL A 7 41.41 37.00 -13.01
CA VAL A 7 40.08 36.55 -13.43
C VAL A 7 39.80 35.21 -12.75
N LEU A 8 39.05 35.25 -11.65
CA LEU A 8 38.47 34.06 -11.02
C LEU A 8 37.32 33.54 -11.88
N LEU A 9 37.60 32.58 -12.76
CA LEU A 9 36.57 31.80 -13.43
C LEU A 9 35.82 30.95 -12.40
N PRO A 10 34.48 31.03 -12.30
CA PRO A 10 33.73 30.17 -11.40
C PRO A 10 33.82 28.74 -11.92
N LEU A 11 34.39 27.83 -11.12
CA LEU A 11 34.26 26.39 -11.33
C LEU A 11 32.79 26.03 -11.21
N LEU A 12 32.08 25.94 -12.35
CA LEU A 12 30.79 25.29 -12.43
C LEU A 12 31.03 23.79 -12.21
N ALA A 13 30.95 23.34 -10.96
CA ALA A 13 30.90 21.93 -10.66
C ALA A 13 29.61 21.37 -11.27
N CYS A 14 29.74 20.68 -12.41
CA CYS A 14 28.64 19.96 -13.02
C CYS A 14 28.30 18.79 -12.10
N VAL A 15 27.39 19.00 -11.14
CA VAL A 15 26.85 17.92 -10.31
C VAL A 15 26.07 17.02 -11.25
N ALA A 16 26.68 15.92 -11.69
CA ALA A 16 25.98 14.88 -12.41
C ALA A 16 24.79 14.45 -11.56
N ALA A 17 23.57 14.66 -12.06
CA ALA A 17 22.38 14.21 -11.37
C ALA A 17 22.53 12.71 -11.10
N ALA A 18 22.59 12.31 -9.83
CA ALA A 18 22.74 10.92 -9.46
C ALA A 18 21.62 10.10 -10.13
N ALA A 19 21.99 9.06 -10.86
CA ALA A 19 21.03 8.21 -11.55
C ALA A 19 19.99 7.67 -10.56
N ASN A 20 18.70 7.85 -10.88
CA ASN A 20 17.60 7.48 -10.00
C ASN A 20 17.70 5.99 -9.61
N PRO A 21 17.82 5.66 -8.31
CA PRO A 21 18.09 4.30 -7.88
C PRO A 21 16.97 3.33 -8.26
N TYR A 22 15.72 3.80 -8.39
CA TYR A 22 14.60 2.97 -8.80
C TYR A 22 14.69 2.51 -10.26
N CYS A 23 15.39 3.24 -11.13
CA CYS A 23 15.62 2.82 -12.51
C CYS A 23 16.54 1.60 -12.62
N LYS A 24 17.34 1.33 -11.58
CA LYS A 24 18.18 0.12 -11.50
C LYS A 24 17.38 -1.11 -11.10
N ILE A 25 16.23 -0.93 -10.43
CA ILE A 25 15.32 -2.02 -10.07
C ILE A 25 14.59 -2.50 -11.34
N CYS A 26 13.92 -1.58 -12.03
CA CYS A 26 13.23 -1.85 -13.29
C CYS A 26 12.89 -0.52 -13.99
N LYS A 27 12.79 -0.52 -15.32
CA LYS A 27 12.44 0.67 -16.11
C LYS A 27 10.99 1.12 -15.89
N GLU A 28 10.09 0.17 -15.64
CA GLU A 28 8.66 0.43 -15.39
C GLU A 28 8.35 0.90 -13.97
N HIS A 29 9.35 1.03 -13.09
CA HIS A 29 9.13 1.49 -11.72
C HIS A 29 8.46 2.88 -11.73
N PRO A 30 7.39 3.16 -10.96
CA PRO A 30 6.72 4.46 -10.96
C PRO A 30 7.68 5.62 -10.74
N MET A 31 8.61 5.46 -9.79
CA MET A 31 9.64 6.47 -9.49
C MET A 31 10.68 6.64 -10.59
N CYS A 32 10.88 5.66 -11.48
CA CYS A 32 11.78 5.79 -12.62
C CYS A 32 11.06 6.40 -13.83
N LYS A 33 9.88 5.85 -14.14
CA LYS A 33 9.09 6.17 -15.34
C LYS A 33 8.46 7.55 -15.26
N TYR A 34 8.03 7.98 -14.07
CA TYR A 34 7.24 9.20 -13.91
C TYR A 34 7.94 10.25 -13.03
N THR A 35 7.85 11.49 -13.48
CA THR A 35 8.18 12.67 -12.66
C THR A 35 7.08 12.93 -11.62
N ALA A 36 7.24 13.94 -10.76
CA ALA A 36 6.23 14.28 -9.75
C ALA A 36 5.01 15.01 -10.32
N LYS A 37 4.91 15.12 -11.66
CA LYS A 37 3.78 15.74 -12.35
C LYS A 37 2.67 14.70 -12.58
N PRO A 38 1.40 15.12 -12.57
CA PRO A 38 0.30 14.24 -12.89
C PRO A 38 0.38 13.72 -14.33
N GLY A 39 -0.10 12.51 -14.55
CA GLY A 39 -0.16 11.87 -15.85
C GLY A 39 -1.22 12.49 -16.77
N ALA A 40 -1.11 12.25 -18.07
CA ALA A 40 -1.99 12.84 -19.09
C ALA A 40 -3.47 12.47 -18.93
N ALA A 41 -3.76 11.34 -18.27
CA ALA A 41 -5.11 10.87 -17.97
C ALA A 41 -5.79 11.69 -16.85
N CYS A 42 -5.02 12.38 -16.02
CA CYS A 42 -5.55 13.20 -14.94
C CYS A 42 -6.18 14.49 -15.48
N LYS A 43 -7.50 14.52 -15.59
CA LYS A 43 -8.26 15.76 -15.89
C LYS A 43 -8.71 16.41 -14.57
N ASN A 44 -8.64 17.74 -14.48
CA ASN A 44 -8.99 18.48 -13.26
C ASN A 44 -8.31 17.92 -12.00
N TYR A 45 -7.01 17.58 -12.13
CA TYR A 45 -6.24 16.98 -11.06
C TYR A 45 -6.20 17.89 -9.82
N VAL A 46 -6.56 17.34 -8.67
CA VAL A 46 -6.39 17.99 -7.38
C VAL A 46 -5.19 17.37 -6.67
N ALA A 47 -4.21 18.22 -6.33
CA ALA A 47 -2.98 17.79 -5.69
C ALA A 47 -3.29 17.08 -4.35
N PRO A 48 -2.94 15.80 -4.21
CA PRO A 48 -3.28 14.99 -3.07
C PRO A 48 -2.30 15.22 -1.93
N ARG A 49 -2.82 15.13 -0.71
CA ARG A 49 -2.01 15.08 0.51
C ARG A 49 -2.61 14.08 1.47
N VAL A 50 -1.87 13.01 1.75
CA VAL A 50 -2.18 12.12 2.88
C VAL A 50 -1.68 12.80 4.15
N SER A 51 -2.61 13.33 4.96
CA SER A 51 -2.28 14.05 6.18
C SER A 51 -1.70 13.12 7.26
N SER A 52 -1.02 13.66 8.28
CA SER A 52 -0.51 12.83 9.38
C SER A 52 -1.62 12.08 10.12
N SER A 53 -2.80 12.69 10.25
CA SER A 53 -3.99 12.04 10.82
C SER A 53 -4.49 10.89 9.93
N ASP A 54 -4.47 11.06 8.61
CA ASP A 54 -4.85 9.98 7.69
C ASP A 54 -3.87 8.81 7.78
N LYS A 55 -2.56 9.07 7.80
CA LYS A 55 -1.53 8.04 7.97
C LYS A 55 -1.78 7.21 9.24
N ALA A 56 -2.03 7.89 10.36
CA ALA A 56 -2.34 7.25 11.64
C ALA A 56 -3.65 6.45 11.57
N LEU A 57 -4.68 7.00 10.93
CA LEU A 57 -5.97 6.34 10.74
C LEU A 57 -5.83 5.05 9.90
N ILE A 58 -5.14 5.13 8.76
CA ILE A 58 -4.90 3.99 7.87
C ILE A 58 -4.21 2.85 8.63
N VAL A 59 -3.08 3.15 9.30
CA VAL A 59 -2.33 2.15 10.08
C VAL A 59 -3.19 1.56 11.20
N ARG A 60 -3.94 2.40 11.91
CA ARG A 60 -4.83 1.96 12.98
C ARG A 60 -5.90 1.00 12.47
N LEU A 61 -6.59 1.33 11.38
CA LEU A 61 -7.63 0.47 10.79
C LEU A 61 -7.06 -0.88 10.33
N HIS A 62 -5.91 -0.88 9.66
CA HIS A 62 -5.22 -2.12 9.28
C HIS A 62 -4.92 -2.99 10.49
N ASN A 63 -4.37 -2.40 11.57
CA ASN A 63 -4.04 -3.14 12.78
C ASN A 63 -5.27 -3.59 13.58
N GLU A 64 -6.34 -2.80 13.62
CA GLU A 64 -7.62 -3.20 14.24
C GLU A 64 -8.20 -4.44 13.55
N TYR A 65 -8.25 -4.44 12.21
CA TYR A 65 -8.73 -5.57 11.43
C TYR A 65 -7.82 -6.80 11.51
N ARG A 66 -6.49 -6.62 11.37
CA ARG A 66 -5.52 -7.72 11.56
C ARG A 66 -5.63 -8.32 12.95
N ASN A 67 -5.78 -7.50 13.99
CA ASN A 67 -5.93 -7.97 15.36
C ASN A 67 -7.25 -8.73 15.55
N LYS A 68 -8.35 -8.26 14.96
CA LYS A 68 -9.64 -8.97 14.98
C LYS A 68 -9.51 -10.38 14.39
N VAL A 69 -8.90 -10.50 13.20
CA VAL A 69 -8.65 -11.80 12.55
C VAL A 69 -7.71 -12.65 13.39
N ALA A 70 -6.57 -12.09 13.82
CA ALA A 70 -5.56 -12.83 14.56
C ALA A 70 -6.07 -13.38 15.90
N LEU A 71 -7.00 -12.68 16.56
CA LEU A 71 -7.68 -13.14 17.77
C LEU A 71 -8.78 -14.19 17.50
N GLY A 72 -9.05 -14.56 16.25
CA GLY A 72 -10.14 -15.46 15.88
C GLY A 72 -11.54 -14.85 16.10
N LYS A 73 -11.65 -13.51 16.06
CA LYS A 73 -12.91 -12.77 16.32
C LYS A 73 -13.65 -12.37 15.04
N GLU A 74 -13.13 -12.70 13.86
CA GLU A 74 -13.84 -12.49 12.60
C GLU A 74 -14.66 -13.72 12.25
N THR A 75 -15.97 -13.63 12.50
CA THR A 75 -16.92 -14.72 12.28
C THR A 75 -17.39 -14.80 10.83
N ARG A 76 -17.17 -13.75 10.02
CA ARG A 76 -17.52 -13.75 8.60
C ARG A 76 -16.56 -14.64 7.80
N GLY A 77 -17.10 -15.24 6.75
CA GLY A 77 -16.37 -16.04 5.78
C GLY A 77 -17.33 -16.88 4.94
N LYS A 78 -16.86 -17.33 3.78
CA LYS A 78 -17.61 -18.22 2.91
C LYS A 78 -17.48 -19.66 3.41
N GLY A 79 -18.47 -20.13 4.16
CA GLY A 79 -18.51 -21.48 4.73
C GLY A 79 -17.82 -21.60 6.09
N ASN A 80 -16.63 -21.02 6.28
CA ASN A 80 -15.90 -21.07 7.55
C ASN A 80 -15.52 -19.66 8.05
N PRO A 81 -15.59 -19.41 9.38
CA PRO A 81 -15.05 -18.20 9.98
C PRO A 81 -13.53 -18.15 9.85
N GLN A 82 -12.93 -16.99 10.09
CA GLN A 82 -11.48 -16.84 9.97
C GLN A 82 -10.77 -17.44 11.19
N PRO A 83 -9.85 -18.41 11.01
CA PRO A 83 -9.08 -18.96 12.11
C PRO A 83 -8.14 -17.91 12.72
N SER A 84 -7.82 -18.06 14.00
CA SER A 84 -6.82 -17.22 14.68
C SER A 84 -5.43 -17.37 14.07
N ALA A 85 -4.62 -16.32 14.19
CA ALA A 85 -3.29 -16.26 13.61
C ALA A 85 -2.20 -16.22 14.69
N SER A 86 -1.20 -17.09 14.59
CA SER A 86 -0.13 -17.16 15.58
C SER A 86 1.04 -16.22 15.33
N ASN A 87 1.22 -15.74 14.09
CA ASN A 87 2.43 -15.02 13.64
C ASN A 87 2.15 -13.65 12.98
N MET A 88 0.92 -13.13 13.10
CA MET A 88 0.49 -11.90 12.43
C MET A 88 1.26 -10.68 12.91
N ARG A 89 2.03 -10.01 12.04
CA ARG A 89 2.78 -8.81 12.41
C ARG A 89 1.90 -7.56 12.49
N LYS A 90 2.23 -6.65 13.40
CA LYS A 90 1.70 -5.29 13.42
C LYS A 90 2.27 -4.51 12.23
N MET A 91 1.42 -3.72 11.58
CA MET A 91 1.82 -2.83 10.50
C MET A 91 2.23 -1.45 11.03
N SER A 92 3.23 -0.85 10.39
CA SER A 92 3.61 0.56 10.55
C SER A 92 3.46 1.33 9.22
N TRP A 93 3.49 2.65 9.30
CA TRP A 93 3.52 3.49 8.10
C TRP A 93 4.93 3.51 7.49
N ASP A 94 5.03 3.37 6.18
CA ASP A 94 6.29 3.50 5.43
C ASP A 94 6.18 4.61 4.37
N ASN A 95 7.05 5.61 4.50
CA ASN A 95 7.05 6.79 3.62
C ASN A 95 7.56 6.49 2.21
N GLU A 96 8.42 5.49 2.04
CA GLU A 96 8.87 5.08 0.72
C GLU A 96 7.70 4.44 -0.05
N LEU A 97 6.99 3.49 0.57
CA LEU A 97 5.79 2.89 0.00
C LEU A 97 4.76 3.94 -0.37
N ALA A 98 4.52 4.91 0.51
CA ALA A 98 3.58 6.00 0.26
C ALA A 98 4.00 6.89 -0.91
N THR A 99 5.29 7.17 -1.05
CA THR A 99 5.81 7.97 -2.17
C THR A 99 5.63 7.23 -3.50
N ILE A 100 5.88 5.93 -3.53
CA ILE A 100 5.69 5.09 -4.72
C ILE A 100 4.20 4.99 -5.05
N ALA A 101 3.34 4.75 -4.05
CA ALA A 101 1.89 4.68 -4.21
C ALA A 101 1.32 6.00 -4.73
N GLN A 102 1.79 7.14 -4.20
CA GLN A 102 1.38 8.45 -4.67
C GLN A 102 1.81 8.69 -6.12
N ARG A 103 3.06 8.35 -6.47
CA ARG A 103 3.55 8.47 -7.85
C ARG A 103 2.70 7.69 -8.85
N TRP A 104 2.19 6.53 -8.43
CA TRP A 104 1.28 5.72 -9.23
C TRP A 104 -0.14 6.30 -9.30
N ALA A 105 -0.70 6.71 -8.16
CA ALA A 105 -2.00 7.36 -8.11
C ALA A 105 -2.05 8.63 -9.00
N ASP A 106 -0.96 9.40 -9.03
CA ASP A 106 -0.81 10.61 -9.87
C ASP A 106 -0.90 10.32 -11.38
N GLN A 107 -1.00 9.06 -11.82
CA GLN A 107 -1.22 8.72 -13.22
C GLN A 107 -2.70 8.60 -13.58
N CYS A 108 -3.60 8.55 -12.59
CA CYS A 108 -5.05 8.48 -12.77
C CYS A 108 -5.52 7.30 -13.65
N THR A 109 -4.77 6.19 -13.61
CA THR A 109 -5.11 4.93 -14.28
C THR A 109 -5.44 3.86 -13.23
N PHE A 110 -6.63 3.26 -13.34
CA PHE A 110 -7.07 2.21 -12.42
C PHE A 110 -6.54 0.86 -12.88
N GLU A 111 -5.25 0.64 -12.63
CA GLU A 111 -4.55 -0.61 -12.93
C GLU A 111 -3.39 -0.80 -11.94
N HIS A 112 -2.97 -2.05 -11.72
CA HIS A 112 -1.84 -2.33 -10.84
C HIS A 112 -0.50 -1.95 -11.49
N SER A 113 0.43 -1.42 -10.71
CA SER A 113 1.81 -1.23 -11.18
C SER A 113 2.53 -2.57 -11.31
N THR A 114 3.23 -2.79 -12.43
CA THR A 114 3.97 -4.04 -12.69
C THR A 114 5.28 -4.16 -11.92
N CYS A 115 5.80 -3.06 -11.39
CA CYS A 115 7.04 -3.04 -10.63
C CYS A 115 7.04 -1.91 -9.59
N MET A 116 7.15 -2.25 -8.31
CA MET A 116 6.96 -1.31 -7.20
C MET A 116 7.83 -1.65 -5.98
N ASN A 117 8.93 -2.37 -6.20
CA ASN A 117 9.82 -2.80 -5.14
C ASN A 117 10.44 -1.60 -4.44
N THR A 118 10.66 -1.71 -3.13
CA THR A 118 11.38 -0.70 -2.37
C THR A 118 12.87 -0.67 -2.72
N ARG A 119 13.60 0.37 -2.33
CA ARG A 119 15.03 0.53 -2.62
C ARG A 119 15.91 -0.61 -2.13
N ASP A 120 15.49 -1.30 -1.09
CA ASP A 120 16.16 -2.50 -0.55
C ASP A 120 15.89 -3.77 -1.37
N GLY A 121 15.15 -3.67 -2.48
CA GLY A 121 14.80 -4.79 -3.36
C GLY A 121 13.56 -5.57 -2.92
N THR A 122 12.95 -5.23 -1.79
CA THR A 122 11.76 -5.95 -1.30
C THR A 122 10.59 -5.74 -2.26
N VAL A 123 9.99 -6.84 -2.73
CA VAL A 123 8.77 -6.81 -3.54
C VAL A 123 7.63 -6.27 -2.69
N ALA A 124 6.95 -5.23 -3.18
CA ALA A 124 5.76 -4.67 -2.53
C ALA A 124 4.48 -5.22 -3.17
N GLY A 125 3.42 -5.35 -2.38
CA GLY A 125 2.06 -5.64 -2.85
C GLY A 125 1.25 -4.36 -2.98
N GLN A 126 0.06 -4.42 -3.57
CA GLN A 126 -0.75 -3.24 -3.83
C GLN A 126 -2.25 -3.53 -3.76
N CYS A 127 -2.99 -2.64 -3.11
CA CYS A 127 -4.45 -2.59 -3.15
C CYS A 127 -4.88 -1.27 -3.80
N LEU A 128 -5.89 -1.33 -4.66
CA LEU A 128 -6.47 -0.16 -5.30
C LEU A 128 -7.95 -0.06 -4.96
N LEU A 129 -8.45 1.17 -4.96
CA LEU A 129 -9.86 1.47 -4.95
C LEU A 129 -10.10 2.66 -5.88
N SER A 130 -11.11 2.60 -6.72
CA SER A 130 -11.52 3.71 -7.57
C SER A 130 -13.03 3.88 -7.56
N GLY A 131 -13.50 5.11 -7.48
CA GLY A 131 -14.93 5.40 -7.46
C GLY A 131 -15.26 6.88 -7.63
N GLY A 132 -16.49 7.16 -8.04
CA GLY A 132 -17.03 8.53 -8.08
C GLY A 132 -17.21 9.08 -6.66
N ILE A 133 -16.97 10.38 -6.48
CA ILE A 133 -17.06 11.05 -5.18
C ILE A 133 -18.13 12.14 -5.18
N ALA A 134 -18.56 12.53 -3.98
CA ALA A 134 -19.50 13.64 -3.81
C ALA A 134 -18.86 14.97 -4.25
N PRO A 135 -19.64 15.94 -4.76
CA PRO A 135 -19.13 17.26 -5.10
C PRO A 135 -18.36 17.90 -3.94
N GLY A 136 -17.15 18.39 -4.21
CA GLY A 136 -16.29 19.04 -3.21
C GLY A 136 -15.51 18.10 -2.29
N GLN A 137 -15.69 16.78 -2.39
CA GLN A 137 -14.83 15.83 -1.71
C GLN A 137 -13.43 15.85 -2.35
N VAL A 138 -12.40 16.13 -1.55
CA VAL A 138 -11.01 16.18 -2.03
C VAL A 138 -10.13 15.11 -1.39
N THR A 139 -10.46 14.65 -0.19
CA THR A 139 -9.76 13.59 0.53
C THR A 139 -10.54 12.28 0.49
N PRO A 140 -9.86 11.12 0.54
CA PRO A 140 -10.53 9.84 0.68
C PRO A 140 -11.20 9.69 2.03
N ASP A 141 -12.37 9.06 2.03
CA ASP A 141 -12.84 8.40 3.25
C ASP A 141 -12.01 7.13 3.46
N TRP A 142 -10.87 7.30 4.13
CA TRP A 142 -9.94 6.22 4.44
C TRP A 142 -10.58 5.09 5.25
N LYS A 143 -11.60 5.40 6.08
CA LYS A 143 -12.32 4.39 6.85
C LYS A 143 -13.11 3.50 5.91
N THR A 144 -13.85 4.09 4.98
CA THR A 144 -14.60 3.34 3.97
C THR A 144 -13.65 2.57 3.06
N ALA A 145 -12.56 3.18 2.57
CA ALA A 145 -11.62 2.52 1.67
C ALA A 145 -10.99 1.26 2.28
N VAL A 146 -10.42 1.36 3.49
CA VAL A 146 -9.82 0.19 4.17
C VAL A 146 -10.88 -0.84 4.55
N LYS A 147 -12.09 -0.40 4.93
CA LYS A 147 -13.21 -1.30 5.23
C LYS A 147 -13.66 -2.08 4.00
N MET A 148 -13.72 -1.48 2.82
CA MET A 148 -14.10 -2.17 1.58
C MET A 148 -13.14 -3.32 1.28
N TRP A 149 -11.82 -3.08 1.36
CA TRP A 149 -10.83 -4.14 1.23
C TRP A 149 -10.97 -5.22 2.29
N TYR A 150 -11.28 -4.84 3.54
CA TYR A 150 -11.48 -5.82 4.61
C TYR A 150 -12.76 -6.64 4.46
N ASP A 151 -13.84 -6.05 3.94
CA ASP A 151 -15.16 -6.69 3.83
C ASP A 151 -15.20 -7.85 2.84
N GLU A 152 -14.24 -7.93 1.92
CA GLU A 152 -13.96 -9.10 1.09
C GLU A 152 -13.78 -10.40 1.92
N VAL A 153 -13.48 -10.28 3.21
CA VAL A 153 -13.47 -11.42 4.15
C VAL A 153 -14.75 -12.26 4.10
N ALA A 154 -15.89 -11.66 3.77
CA ALA A 154 -17.16 -12.37 3.65
C ALA A 154 -17.16 -13.40 2.50
N ALA A 155 -16.41 -13.15 1.43
CA ALA A 155 -16.25 -14.07 0.30
C ALA A 155 -15.15 -15.11 0.54
N ARG A 156 -14.32 -14.92 1.57
CA ARG A 156 -13.18 -15.79 1.88
C ARG A 156 -13.57 -16.97 2.75
N ASP A 157 -13.38 -18.19 2.26
CA ASP A 157 -13.38 -19.39 3.12
C ASP A 157 -12.20 -19.32 4.09
N GLY A 158 -12.48 -19.09 5.37
CA GLY A 158 -11.44 -18.90 6.38
C GLY A 158 -10.50 -20.10 6.54
N SER A 159 -10.96 -21.32 6.24
CA SER A 159 -10.14 -22.55 6.32
C SER A 159 -8.95 -22.54 5.34
N GLN A 160 -8.98 -21.66 4.35
CA GLN A 160 -7.97 -21.56 3.32
C GLN A 160 -6.85 -20.58 3.69
N ASN A 161 -7.02 -19.70 4.70
CA ASN A 161 -5.98 -18.73 5.07
C ASN A 161 -4.73 -19.37 5.70
N THR A 162 -4.88 -20.56 6.24
CA THR A 162 -3.80 -21.36 6.85
C THR A 162 -3.25 -22.42 5.90
N LYS A 163 -3.72 -22.44 4.65
CA LYS A 163 -3.28 -23.34 3.57
C LYS A 163 -2.48 -22.54 2.53
N PRO A 164 -1.66 -23.22 1.70
CA PRO A 164 -0.97 -22.58 0.60
C PRO A 164 -1.93 -21.78 -0.29
N PHE A 165 -1.65 -20.50 -0.43
CA PHE A 165 -2.41 -19.53 -1.18
C PHE A 165 -2.38 -19.86 -2.66
N LYS A 166 -3.53 -19.68 -3.32
CA LYS A 166 -3.72 -19.90 -4.75
C LYS A 166 -4.31 -18.64 -5.34
N ALA A 167 -3.73 -18.17 -6.44
CA ALA A 167 -4.33 -17.14 -7.28
C ALA A 167 -5.34 -17.80 -8.24
N ASP A 168 -6.42 -18.35 -7.68
CA ASP A 168 -7.50 -18.96 -8.44
C ASP A 168 -8.60 -17.94 -8.79
N GLY A 169 -9.70 -18.39 -9.40
CA GLY A 169 -10.80 -17.51 -9.81
C GLY A 169 -11.44 -16.68 -8.68
N THR A 170 -11.22 -17.02 -7.41
CA THR A 170 -11.70 -16.25 -6.26
C THR A 170 -10.78 -15.10 -5.87
N PHE A 171 -9.56 -15.06 -6.41
CA PHE A 171 -8.55 -14.04 -6.06
C PHE A 171 -9.06 -12.61 -6.26
N MET A 172 -9.79 -12.37 -7.34
CA MET A 172 -10.34 -11.04 -7.64
C MET A 172 -11.35 -10.55 -6.58
N ASP A 173 -11.97 -11.47 -5.83
CA ASP A 173 -12.97 -11.16 -4.81
C ASP A 173 -12.37 -11.02 -3.40
N VAL A 174 -11.13 -11.50 -3.18
CA VAL A 174 -10.52 -11.60 -1.84
C VAL A 174 -9.08 -11.07 -1.74
N GLY A 175 -8.53 -10.60 -2.85
CA GLY A 175 -7.12 -10.22 -2.97
C GLY A 175 -6.73 -9.08 -2.04
N HIS A 176 -7.62 -8.09 -1.84
CA HIS A 176 -7.33 -6.98 -0.95
C HIS A 176 -7.41 -7.41 0.52
N TYR A 177 -8.42 -8.21 0.89
CA TYR A 177 -8.51 -8.77 2.25
C TYR A 177 -7.27 -9.62 2.58
N THR A 178 -6.89 -10.53 1.68
CA THR A 178 -5.75 -11.43 1.92
C THR A 178 -4.43 -10.68 2.01
N GLN A 179 -4.21 -9.62 1.24
CA GLN A 179 -3.05 -8.73 1.40
C GLN A 179 -3.09 -8.00 2.76
N LEU A 180 -4.25 -7.47 3.15
CA LEU A 180 -4.42 -6.78 4.44
C LEU A 180 -4.17 -7.73 5.62
N ALA A 181 -4.60 -8.99 5.51
CA ALA A 181 -4.45 -10.02 6.52
C ALA A 181 -3.12 -10.80 6.42
N TRP A 182 -2.20 -10.44 5.51
CA TRP A 182 -0.97 -11.19 5.29
C TRP A 182 0.00 -11.06 6.48
N ALA A 183 0.29 -12.14 7.20
CA ALA A 183 1.03 -12.11 8.46
C ALA A 183 2.43 -11.50 8.34
N LYS A 184 3.14 -11.81 7.24
CA LYS A 184 4.51 -11.34 7.02
C LYS A 184 4.59 -9.85 6.69
N THR A 185 3.53 -9.27 6.11
CA THR A 185 3.45 -7.85 5.76
C THR A 185 3.39 -7.01 7.03
N TYR A 186 4.31 -6.05 7.16
CA TYR A 186 4.50 -5.26 8.37
C TYR A 186 4.56 -3.75 8.12
N ALA A 187 4.44 -3.32 6.86
CA ALA A 187 4.46 -1.91 6.50
C ALA A 187 3.45 -1.62 5.41
N VAL A 188 2.82 -0.45 5.48
CA VAL A 188 1.88 0.07 4.49
C VAL A 188 2.18 1.54 4.21
N GLY A 189 2.03 1.97 2.97
CA GLY A 189 2.09 3.36 2.58
C GLY A 189 1.17 3.62 1.41
N CYS A 190 0.39 4.69 1.50
CA CYS A 190 -0.69 4.98 0.55
C CYS A 190 -0.54 6.35 -0.10
N GLY A 191 -1.13 6.49 -1.28
CA GLY A 191 -1.37 7.73 -2.00
C GLY A 191 -2.75 7.71 -2.64
N TYR A 192 -3.21 8.85 -3.11
CA TYR A 192 -4.47 8.93 -3.85
C TYR A 192 -4.44 10.07 -4.86
N SER A 193 -5.35 10.10 -5.81
CA SER A 193 -5.56 11.25 -6.68
C SER A 193 -7.06 11.50 -6.86
N THR A 194 -7.44 12.76 -6.97
CA THR A 194 -8.80 13.15 -7.38
C THR A 194 -8.73 13.79 -8.76
N TYR A 195 -9.54 13.29 -9.69
CA TYR A 195 -9.53 13.69 -11.09
C TYR A 195 -10.88 13.39 -11.75
N ARG A 196 -11.18 14.01 -12.88
CA ARG A 196 -12.36 13.72 -13.68
C ARG A 196 -12.10 12.56 -14.64
N ALA A 197 -12.74 11.42 -14.42
CA ALA A 197 -12.64 10.27 -15.31
C ALA A 197 -13.58 10.40 -16.52
N GLY A 198 -13.03 10.20 -17.74
CA GLY A 198 -13.81 10.25 -18.99
C GLY A 198 -14.27 11.65 -19.40
N SER A 199 -15.22 11.73 -20.34
CA SER A 199 -15.82 12.97 -20.84
C SER A 199 -17.21 13.23 -20.24
N GLY A 200 -17.65 14.50 -20.27
CA GLY A 200 -18.99 14.92 -19.85
C GLY A 200 -19.16 15.28 -18.37
N ASN A 201 -20.42 15.41 -17.92
CA ASN A 201 -20.80 15.77 -16.54
C ASN A 201 -20.76 14.58 -15.58
N LYS A 202 -19.65 13.85 -15.56
CA LYS A 202 -19.42 12.82 -14.55
C LYS A 202 -18.96 13.45 -13.23
N PRO A 203 -19.29 12.82 -12.08
CA PRO A 203 -18.68 13.19 -10.80
C PRO A 203 -17.17 13.03 -10.89
N ASP A 204 -16.44 13.79 -10.09
CA ASP A 204 -15.02 13.55 -9.91
C ASP A 204 -14.81 12.11 -9.40
N THR A 205 -13.65 11.57 -9.73
CA THR A 205 -13.23 10.21 -9.40
C THR A 205 -12.04 10.29 -8.47
N GLN A 206 -12.02 9.40 -7.50
CA GLN A 206 -10.87 9.22 -6.63
C GLN A 206 -10.27 7.85 -6.85
N LEU A 207 -8.96 7.83 -7.05
CA LEU A 207 -8.13 6.63 -7.09
C LEU A 207 -7.30 6.58 -5.82
N VAL A 208 -7.46 5.54 -5.02
CA VAL A 208 -6.68 5.25 -3.81
C VAL A 208 -5.76 4.08 -4.12
N VAL A 209 -4.48 4.23 -3.74
CA VAL A 209 -3.45 3.20 -3.91
C VAL A 209 -2.75 3.00 -2.57
N CYS A 210 -2.71 1.78 -2.05
CA CYS A 210 -1.89 1.41 -0.90
C CYS A 210 -0.89 0.33 -1.29
N ASN A 211 0.38 0.57 -1.00
CA ASN A 211 1.46 -0.39 -1.18
C ASN A 211 1.84 -1.05 0.15
N TYR A 212 2.23 -2.32 0.11
CA TYR A 212 2.44 -3.19 1.27
C TYR A 212 3.82 -3.85 1.24
N LYS A 213 4.54 -3.89 2.38
CA LYS A 213 5.89 -4.49 2.47
C LYS A 213 6.03 -5.54 3.60
N PRO A 214 6.61 -6.72 3.30
CA PRO A 214 6.72 -7.30 1.96
C PRO A 214 5.33 -7.53 1.35
N SER A 215 5.28 -7.80 0.04
CA SER A 215 4.07 -8.22 -0.66
C SER A 215 3.42 -9.43 0.01
N GLY A 216 2.10 -9.44 0.01
CA GLY A 216 1.29 -10.62 0.31
C GLY A 216 0.91 -11.38 -0.94
N ASN A 217 -0.10 -12.25 -0.82
CA ASN A 217 -0.70 -12.99 -1.92
C ASN A 217 0.32 -13.79 -2.74
N VAL A 218 1.38 -14.26 -2.09
CA VAL A 218 2.43 -15.05 -2.70
C VAL A 218 1.93 -16.48 -2.85
N VAL A 219 1.83 -16.96 -4.10
CA VAL A 219 1.38 -18.32 -4.41
C VAL A 219 2.26 -19.34 -3.68
N GLY A 220 1.62 -20.31 -3.04
CA GLY A 220 2.30 -21.36 -2.27
C GLY A 220 2.61 -20.99 -0.81
N GLU A 221 2.57 -19.71 -0.44
CA GLU A 221 2.67 -19.28 0.97
C GLU A 221 1.31 -19.24 1.65
N VAL A 222 1.27 -19.18 2.99
CA VAL A 222 0.01 -19.01 3.74
C VAL A 222 -0.27 -17.54 4.02
N VAL A 223 -1.55 -17.15 4.10
CA VAL A 223 -1.93 -15.79 4.53
C VAL A 223 -1.41 -15.54 5.94
N TYR A 224 -1.59 -16.52 6.83
CA TYR A 224 -1.00 -16.54 8.16
C TYR A 224 -0.95 -17.97 8.73
N GLU A 225 -0.10 -18.20 9.73
CA GLU A 225 -0.10 -19.49 10.44
C GLU A 225 -1.25 -19.54 11.43
N GLY A 226 -1.99 -20.65 11.41
CA GLY A 226 -3.03 -20.92 12.40
C GLY A 226 -2.45 -21.24 13.78
N GLY A 227 -3.11 -20.76 14.83
CA GLY A 227 -2.75 -21.11 16.20
C GLY A 227 -3.13 -20.04 17.23
N ALA A 228 -2.65 -20.21 18.46
CA ALA A 228 -2.91 -19.25 19.54
C ALA A 228 -2.36 -17.85 19.18
N PRO A 229 -3.10 -16.77 19.42
CA PRO A 229 -2.70 -15.43 18.98
C PRO A 229 -1.31 -15.01 19.47
N ALA A 230 -0.48 -14.52 18.55
CA ALA A 230 0.91 -14.09 18.81
C ALA A 230 1.79 -15.15 19.54
N SER A 231 1.50 -16.44 19.39
CA SER A 231 2.31 -17.54 19.97
C SER A 231 3.55 -17.90 19.16
N LYS A 232 3.60 -17.49 17.89
CA LYS A 232 4.71 -17.75 16.96
C LYS A 232 5.21 -16.45 16.34
N CYS A 233 5.46 -15.44 17.15
CA CYS A 233 5.96 -14.18 16.62
C CYS A 233 7.30 -14.36 15.89
N PRO A 234 7.47 -13.78 14.68
CA PRO A 234 8.72 -13.86 13.94
C PRO A 234 9.93 -13.37 14.77
N LYS A 235 11.12 -13.87 14.44
CA LYS A 235 12.37 -13.48 15.12
C LYS A 235 12.50 -11.95 15.18
N GLY A 236 12.81 -11.44 16.37
CA GLY A 236 12.94 -10.00 16.62
C GLY A 236 11.63 -9.28 16.93
N THR A 237 10.50 -10.00 17.01
CA THR A 237 9.20 -9.45 17.42
C THR A 237 8.64 -10.22 18.61
N LYS A 238 7.72 -9.61 19.35
CA LYS A 238 6.98 -10.22 20.46
C LYS A 238 5.51 -9.80 20.41
N ARG A 239 4.67 -10.38 21.26
CA ARG A 239 3.27 -9.97 21.37
C ARG A 239 3.18 -8.46 21.65
N ASP A 240 2.42 -7.73 20.84
CA ASP A 240 2.19 -6.30 21.00
C ASP A 240 1.35 -6.01 22.27
N SER A 241 1.65 -4.91 22.95
CA SER A 241 0.98 -4.55 24.20
C SER A 241 -0.43 -3.99 23.98
N THR A 242 -0.73 -3.42 22.81
CA THR A 242 -2.03 -2.84 22.47
C THR A 242 -2.87 -3.84 21.69
N TYR A 243 -2.33 -4.37 20.60
CA TYR A 243 -2.98 -5.34 19.72
C TYR A 243 -2.55 -6.76 20.09
N LYS A 244 -3.21 -7.35 21.08
CA LYS A 244 -2.80 -8.63 21.69
C LYS A 244 -2.71 -9.83 20.73
N GLY A 245 -3.36 -9.76 19.57
CA GLY A 245 -3.24 -10.77 18.52
C GLY A 245 -2.03 -10.60 17.60
N LEU A 246 -1.30 -9.48 17.69
CA LEU A 246 -0.24 -9.11 16.76
C LEU A 246 1.16 -9.21 17.38
N CYS A 247 2.15 -9.31 16.49
CA CYS A 247 3.57 -9.33 16.79
C CYS A 247 4.22 -7.99 16.40
N ALA A 248 4.94 -7.35 17.32
CA ALA A 248 5.62 -6.06 17.13
C ALA A 248 7.07 -6.11 17.62
#